data_AF-A0A329Y135-F1
#
_entry.id   AF-A0A329Y135-F1
#
_cell.length_a   1.000
_cell.length_b   1.000
_cell.length_c   1.000
_cell.angle_alpha   90.00
_cell.angle_beta   90.00
_cell.angle_gamma   90.00
#
_symmetry.space_group_name_H-M   'P 1'
#
loop_
_entity.id
_entity.type
_entity.pdbx_description
1 polymer ?
#
loop_
_entity_poly.entity_id
_entity_poly.type
_entity_poly.pdbx_seq_one_letter_code
_entity_poly.pdbx_strand_id
1 'polypeptide(L)'
;MAVSSIDPRVRLSIELALTATSGASPSLLAKQEEAGRALGMTGAEMDVARQGSSFDFKTSVAVSLALDACQESRQRALYAGLSVEACAEIERIAQAIRANPMNPNVWRDAT
;
A
#
# COMPACT_ATOMS: atom_id res chain seq x y z
N MET A 1 2.11 -6.36 -19.85
CA MET A 1 1.41 -5.41 -18.96
C MET A 1 0.50 -6.22 -18.06
N ALA A 2 0.96 -6.64 -16.88
CA ALA A 2 0.06 -7.28 -15.92
C ALA A 2 -0.94 -6.22 -15.45
N VAL A 3 -2.23 -6.43 -15.70
CA VAL A 3 -3.28 -5.67 -15.01
C VAL A 3 -3.05 -5.89 -13.53
N SER A 4 -2.82 -4.81 -12.78
CA SER A 4 -2.70 -4.92 -11.33
C SER A 4 -4.03 -5.39 -10.78
N SER A 5 -4.00 -6.41 -9.92
CA SER A 5 -5.18 -6.94 -9.23
C SER A 5 -5.70 -6.01 -8.12
N ILE A 6 -5.01 -4.90 -7.84
CA ILE A 6 -5.37 -3.95 -6.78
C ILE A 6 -5.56 -2.54 -7.33
N ASP A 7 -6.52 -1.84 -6.75
CA ASP A 7 -6.82 -0.45 -7.08
C ASP A 7 -5.60 0.46 -6.82
N PRO A 8 -5.29 1.42 -7.72
CA PRO A 8 -4.16 2.34 -7.55
C PRO A 8 -4.16 3.13 -6.24
N ARG A 9 -5.33 3.51 -5.69
CA ARG A 9 -5.44 4.19 -4.40
C ARG A 9 -5.07 3.25 -3.26
N VAL A 10 -5.55 2.00 -3.30
CA VAL A 10 -5.18 0.96 -2.31
C VAL A 10 -3.67 0.76 -2.31
N ARG A 11 -3.08 0.66 -3.50
CA ARG A 11 -1.63 0.54 -3.67
C ARG A 11 -0.87 1.73 -3.06
N LEU A 12 -1.29 2.96 -3.34
CA LEU A 12 -0.66 4.15 -2.76
C LEU A 12 -0.84 4.21 -1.23
N SER A 13 -2.00 3.80 -0.70
CA SER A 13 -2.22 3.70 0.75
C SER A 13 -1.27 2.73 1.42
N ILE A 14 -1.00 1.58 0.80
CA ILE A 14 -0.01 0.60 1.28
C ILE A 14 1.40 1.20 1.29
N GLU A 15 1.78 1.90 0.22
CA GLU A 15 3.07 2.56 0.12
C GLU A 15 3.26 3.61 1.22
N LEU A 16 2.27 4.48 1.41
CA LEU A 16 2.26 5.49 2.48
C LEU A 16 2.44 4.84 3.86
N ALA A 17 1.69 3.78 4.14
CA ALA A 17 1.77 3.07 5.43
C ALA A 17 3.15 2.46 5.69
N LEU A 18 3.73 1.77 4.70
CA LEU A 18 5.02 1.08 4.84
C LEU A 18 6.21 2.03 4.92
N THR A 19 6.11 3.20 4.27
CA THR A 19 7.20 4.19 4.24
C THR A 19 7.14 5.20 5.38
N ALA A 20 6.02 5.30 6.10
CA ALA A 20 5.80 6.28 7.17
C ALA A 20 6.84 6.20 8.30
N THR A 21 7.30 5.00 8.67
CA THR A 21 8.27 4.80 9.76
C THR A 21 9.73 4.78 9.27
N SER A 22 9.95 4.81 7.96
CA SER A 22 11.28 4.59 7.36
C SER A 22 12.13 5.87 7.25
N GLY A 23 11.71 6.99 7.84
CA GLY A 23 12.40 8.28 7.69
C GLY A 23 12.36 8.78 6.24
N ALA A 24 11.17 8.76 5.63
CA ALA A 24 10.96 9.13 4.24
C ALA A 24 11.63 10.47 3.88
N SER A 25 12.42 10.46 2.80
CA SER A 25 13.06 11.67 2.30
C SER A 25 12.02 12.70 1.83
N PRO A 26 12.33 14.01 1.87
CA PRO A 26 11.41 15.05 1.38
C PRO A 26 10.99 14.83 -0.09
N SER A 27 11.87 14.25 -0.92
CA SER A 27 11.56 13.95 -2.31
C SER A 27 10.60 12.77 -2.47
N LEU A 28 10.67 11.76 -1.60
CA LEU A 28 9.69 10.68 -1.55
C LEU A 28 8.31 11.21 -1.14
N LEU A 29 8.24 12.05 -0.10
CA LEU A 29 6.98 12.66 0.35
C LEU A 29 6.34 13.49 -0.76
N ALA A 30 7.12 14.32 -1.46
CA ALA A 30 6.61 15.12 -2.59
C ALA A 30 6.05 14.25 -3.73
N LYS A 31 6.70 13.13 -4.04
CA LYS A 31 6.21 12.18 -5.06
C LYS A 31 4.90 11.51 -4.64
N GLN A 32 4.78 11.14 -3.36
CA GLN A 32 3.57 10.53 -2.82
C GLN A 32 2.40 11.53 -2.83
N GLU A 33 2.65 12.78 -2.43
CA GLU A 33 1.67 13.88 -2.50
C GLU A 33 1.17 14.10 -3.94
N GLU A 34 2.07 14.13 -4.92
CA GLU A 34 1.69 14.26 -6.32
C GLU A 34 0.87 13.06 -6.81
N ALA A 35 1.29 11.83 -6.46
CA ALA A 35 0.55 10.62 -6.81
C ALA A 35 -0.84 10.58 -6.17
N GLY A 36 -0.96 10.98 -4.90
CA GLY A 36 -2.24 11.05 -4.20
C GLY A 36 -3.19 12.04 -4.85
N ARG A 37 -2.71 13.24 -5.19
CA ARG A 37 -3.49 14.24 -5.94
C ARG A 37 -3.95 13.72 -7.30
N ALA A 38 -3.06 13.07 -8.04
CA ALA A 38 -3.39 12.49 -9.35
C ALA A 38 -4.47 11.39 -9.26
N LEU A 39 -4.55 10.69 -8.12
CA LEU A 39 -5.57 9.68 -7.83
C LEU A 39 -6.84 10.26 -7.17
N GLY A 40 -6.91 11.58 -6.98
CA GLY A 40 -8.01 12.27 -6.31
C GLY A 40 -8.12 11.95 -4.81
N MET A 41 -7.01 11.60 -4.16
CA MET A 41 -6.95 11.42 -2.71
C MET A 41 -6.82 12.78 -2.02
N THR A 42 -7.53 12.95 -0.92
CA THR A 42 -7.38 14.11 -0.04
C THR A 42 -6.16 13.95 0.86
N GLY A 43 -5.62 15.07 1.35
CA GLY A 43 -4.52 15.03 2.33
C GLY A 43 -4.89 14.21 3.59
N ALA A 44 -6.14 14.29 4.04
CA ALA A 44 -6.62 13.51 5.17
C ALA A 44 -6.60 11.98 4.91
N GLU A 45 -7.00 11.54 3.71
CA GLU A 45 -6.89 10.12 3.33
C GLU A 45 -5.43 9.65 3.29
N MET A 46 -4.53 10.50 2.82
CA MET A 46 -3.09 10.19 2.79
C MET A 46 -2.50 10.12 4.20
N ASP A 47 -2.88 11.04 5.09
CA ASP A 47 -2.40 11.06 6.47
C ASP A 47 -2.90 9.86 7.28
N VAL A 48 -4.15 9.43 7.06
CA VAL A 48 -4.69 8.21 7.65
C VAL A 48 -3.97 6.96 7.10
N ALA A 49 -3.65 6.95 5.81
CA ALA A 49 -2.83 5.88 5.22
C ALA A 49 -1.44 5.80 5.84
N ARG A 50 -0.77 6.93 6.10
CA ARG A 50 0.53 6.97 6.81
C ARG A 50 0.44 6.41 8.23
N GLN A 51 -0.73 6.52 8.87
CA GLN A 51 -1.00 5.93 10.18
C GLN A 51 -1.34 4.42 10.10
N GLY A 52 -1.33 3.84 8.90
CA GLY A 52 -1.60 2.42 8.69
C GLY A 52 -3.08 2.07 8.61
N SER A 53 -3.94 3.02 8.21
CA SER A 53 -5.39 2.81 8.13
C SER A 53 -6.01 3.43 6.87
N SER A 54 -7.33 3.33 6.73
CA SER A 54 -8.12 4.02 5.70
C SER A 54 -9.56 4.20 6.17
N PHE A 55 -10.25 5.22 5.65
CA PHE A 55 -11.69 5.39 5.86
C PHE A 55 -12.51 4.30 5.13
N ASP A 56 -11.97 3.74 4.04
CA ASP A 56 -12.56 2.59 3.36
C ASP A 56 -12.14 1.29 4.06
N PHE A 57 -13.12 0.46 4.41
CA PHE A 57 -12.89 -0.77 5.16
C PHE A 57 -12.00 -1.75 4.38
N LYS A 58 -12.25 -1.97 3.09
CA LYS A 58 -11.45 -2.91 2.28
C LYS A 58 -10.01 -2.44 2.16
N THR A 59 -9.80 -1.14 1.95
CA THR A 59 -8.49 -0.51 1.92
C THR A 59 -7.78 -0.62 3.27
N SER A 60 -8.48 -0.39 4.38
CA SER A 60 -7.89 -0.53 5.72
C SER A 60 -7.43 -1.97 5.99
N VAL A 61 -8.18 -2.96 5.55
CA VAL A 61 -7.80 -4.38 5.66
C VAL A 61 -6.59 -4.69 4.76
N ALA A 62 -6.56 -4.15 3.53
CA ALA A 62 -5.42 -4.28 2.64
C ALA A 62 -4.13 -3.67 3.23
N VAL A 63 -4.22 -2.48 3.82
CA VAL A 63 -3.11 -1.81 4.51
C VAL A 63 -2.66 -2.63 5.71
N SER A 64 -3.59 -3.17 6.50
CA SER A 64 -3.28 -4.04 7.64
C SER A 64 -2.52 -5.30 7.20
N LEU A 65 -2.95 -5.96 6.11
CA LEU A 65 -2.24 -7.10 5.53
C LEU A 65 -0.82 -6.73 5.10
N ALA A 66 -0.62 -5.57 4.49
CA ALA A 66 0.71 -5.13 4.08
C ALA A 66 1.64 -4.84 5.27
N LEU A 67 1.10 -4.27 6.35
CA LEU A 67 1.85 -3.93 7.57
C LEU A 67 2.18 -5.15 8.43
N ASP A 68 1.35 -6.19 8.40
CA ASP A 68 1.60 -7.44 9.10
C ASP A 68 1.15 -8.63 8.24
N ALA A 69 2.03 -9.10 7.35
CA ALA A 69 1.75 -10.21 6.46
C ALA A 69 1.84 -11.55 7.19
N CYS A 70 0.73 -11.98 7.79
CA CYS A 70 0.60 -13.22 8.54
C CYS A 70 -0.68 -13.97 8.12
N GLN A 71 -0.84 -15.23 8.58
CA GLN A 71 -2.01 -16.03 8.22
C GLN A 71 -3.33 -15.37 8.66
N GLU A 72 -3.34 -14.72 9.82
CA GLU A 72 -4.54 -14.07 10.35
C GLU A 72 -4.96 -12.85 9.51
N SER A 73 -4.02 -11.96 9.20
CA SER A 73 -4.30 -10.77 8.39
C SER A 73 -4.70 -11.16 6.96
N ARG A 74 -4.10 -12.22 6.40
CA ARG A 74 -4.49 -12.77 5.10
C ARG A 74 -5.91 -13.31 5.14
N GLN A 75 -6.28 -14.07 6.17
CA GLN A 75 -7.63 -14.60 6.32
C GLN A 75 -8.66 -13.47 6.46
N ARG A 76 -8.34 -12.41 7.21
CA ARG A 76 -9.18 -11.22 7.35
C ARG A 76 -9.39 -10.51 6.00
N ALA A 77 -8.34 -10.41 5.17
CA ALA A 77 -8.45 -9.85 3.83
C ALA A 77 -9.39 -10.65 2.92
N LEU A 78 -9.30 -11.99 2.96
CA LEU A 78 -10.22 -12.85 2.21
C LEU A 78 -11.67 -12.67 2.68
N TYR A 79 -11.91 -12.57 3.99
CA TYR A 79 -13.26 -12.31 4.52
C TYR A 79 -13.79 -10.92 4.19
N ALA A 80 -12.92 -9.93 4.02
CA ALA A 80 -13.28 -8.61 3.52
C ALA A 80 -13.56 -8.58 2.00
N GLY A 81 -13.41 -9.72 1.32
CA GLY A 81 -13.67 -9.88 -0.10
C GLY A 81 -12.51 -9.48 -1.00
N LEU A 82 -11.28 -9.46 -0.50
CA LEU A 82 -10.09 -9.42 -1.36
C LEU A 82 -9.87 -10.81 -1.98
N SER A 83 -9.42 -10.84 -3.23
CA SER A 83 -9.10 -12.09 -3.92
C SER A 83 -7.75 -12.65 -3.45
N VAL A 84 -7.51 -13.93 -3.69
CA VAL A 84 -6.22 -14.58 -3.37
C VAL A 84 -5.07 -13.89 -4.10
N GLU A 85 -5.30 -13.49 -5.34
CA GLU A 85 -4.35 -12.77 -6.19
C GLU A 85 -4.08 -11.35 -5.66
N ALA A 86 -5.11 -10.65 -5.18
CA ALA A 86 -4.95 -9.35 -4.54
C ALA A 86 -4.13 -9.46 -3.24
N CYS A 87 -4.40 -10.45 -2.40
CA CYS A 87 -3.61 -10.69 -1.19
C CYS A 87 -2.13 -10.99 -1.52
N ALA A 88 -1.87 -11.86 -2.49
CA ALA A 88 -0.52 -12.20 -2.91
C ALA A 88 0.22 -10.99 -3.50
N GLU A 89 -0.47 -10.14 -4.26
CA GLU A 89 0.07 -8.87 -4.77
C GLU A 89 0.46 -7.92 -3.64
N ILE A 90 -0.41 -7.74 -2.65
CA ILE A 90 -0.18 -6.86 -1.49
C ILE A 90 1.05 -7.32 -0.71
N GLU A 91 1.17 -8.61 -0.41
CA GLU A 91 2.31 -9.17 0.32
C GLU A 91 3.62 -8.98 -0.44
N ARG A 92 3.60 -9.16 -1.78
CA ARG A 92 4.78 -8.97 -2.62
C ARG A 92 5.23 -7.51 -2.65
N ILE A 93 4.28 -6.57 -2.77
CA ILE A 93 4.55 -5.13 -2.66
C ILE A 93 5.14 -4.81 -1.29
N ALA A 94 4.56 -5.35 -0.21
CA ALA A 94 5.03 -5.12 1.14
C ALA A 94 6.47 -5.63 1.33
N GLN A 95 6.78 -6.83 0.83
CA GLN A 95 8.14 -7.38 0.89
C GLN A 95 9.13 -6.52 0.10
N ALA A 96 8.75 -6.08 -1.10
CA ALA A 96 9.61 -5.25 -1.95
C ALA A 96 9.90 -3.87 -1.33
N ILE A 97 8.88 -3.20 -0.77
CA ILE A 97 9.06 -1.90 -0.11
C ILE A 97 9.88 -2.06 1.17
N ARG A 98 9.67 -3.10 1.97
CA ARG A 98 10.50 -3.35 3.17
C ARG A 98 11.97 -3.60 2.81
N ALA A 99 12.23 -4.26 1.68
CA ALA A 99 13.58 -4.49 1.19
C ALA A 99 14.24 -3.19 0.68
N ASN A 100 13.46 -2.22 0.18
CA ASN A 100 13.96 -0.94 -0.31
C ASN A 100 12.96 0.22 -0.10
N PRO A 101 12.83 0.73 1.13
CA PRO A 101 11.79 1.71 1.48
C PRO A 101 12.01 3.09 0.82
N MET A 102 13.23 3.36 0.35
CA MET A 102 13.59 4.62 -0.33
C MET A 102 13.30 4.60 -1.84
N ASN A 103 13.00 3.44 -2.41
CA ASN A 103 12.54 3.31 -3.78
C ASN A 103 11.26 2.46 -3.82
N PRO A 104 10.10 3.06 -3.52
CA PRO A 104 8.83 2.32 -3.54
C PRO A 104 8.42 1.89 -4.94
N ASN A 105 9.10 2.32 -6.01
CA ASN A 105 8.86 1.80 -7.36
C ASN A 105 9.64 0.52 -7.67
N VAL A 106 10.45 -0.01 -6.74
CA VAL A 106 11.30 -1.20 -6.95
C VAL A 106 10.49 -2.44 -7.35
N TRP A 107 9.21 -2.52 -6.99
CA TRP A 107 8.33 -3.63 -7.38
C TRP A 107 7.81 -3.52 -8.83
N ARG A 108 7.98 -2.38 -9.52
CA ARG A 108 7.61 -2.24 -10.94
C ARG A 108 8.57 -2.99 -11.88
N ASP A 109 9.80 -3.23 -11.43
CA ASP A 109 10.85 -3.88 -12.22
C ASP A 109 10.95 -5.39 -11.93
N ALA A 110 10.16 -5.90 -10.98
CA ALA A 110 10.05 -7.33 -10.66
C ALA A 110 9.06 -8.02 -11.62
N THR A 111 9.47 -8.18 -12.87
CA THR A 111 8.85 -9.04 -13.90
C THR A 111 9.89 -9.99 -14.47
#